data_AF-A0A972JZA3-F1
#
_entry.id   AF-A0A972JZA3-F1
#
_cell.length_a   1.000
_cell.length_b   1.000
_cell.length_c   1.000
_cell.angle_alpha   90.00
_cell.angle_beta   90.00
_cell.angle_gamma   90.00
#
_symmetry.space_group_name_H-M   'P 1'
#
loop_
_entity.id
_entity.type
_entity.pdbx_description
1 polymer ?
#
loop_
_entity_poly.entity_id
_entity_poly.type
_entity_poly.pdbx_seq_one_letter_code
_entity_poly.pdbx_strand_id
1 'polypeptide(L)'
;MALHDYYTLGRSGLRVSRLALGTMTFGTELGWGTDEDTARRLFNTYVEARGNFVDTADLYANGTSEEWTGKFIAERGWRLDTVRGVQNPAFQKVTERN
;
A
#
# COMPACT_ATOMS: atom_id res chain seq x y z
N MET A 1 -6.20 -13.42 -10.53
CA MET A 1 -5.64 -12.85 -11.77
C MET A 1 -4.28 -12.29 -11.42
N ALA A 2 -3.22 -12.67 -12.12
CA ALA A 2 -1.87 -12.25 -11.78
C ALA A 2 -1.45 -11.01 -12.59
N LEU A 3 -0.84 -10.04 -11.92
CA LEU A 3 -0.36 -8.76 -12.46
C LEU A 3 1.06 -8.96 -13.01
N HIS A 4 1.13 -9.53 -14.21
CA HIS A 4 2.41 -9.83 -14.86
C HIS A 4 2.93 -8.69 -15.75
N ASP A 5 2.08 -7.72 -16.08
CA ASP A 5 2.42 -6.59 -16.93
C ASP A 5 2.70 -5.34 -16.09
N TYR A 6 3.92 -4.83 -16.18
CA TYR A 6 4.37 -3.60 -15.53
C TYR A 6 4.53 -2.47 -16.54
N TYR A 7 4.06 -1.28 -16.18
CA TYR A 7 4.02 -0.08 -17.00
C TYR A 7 4.89 1.02 -16.40
N THR A 8 5.46 1.88 -17.25
CA THR A 8 6.27 2.99 -16.76
C THR A 8 5.38 4.08 -16.17
N LEU A 9 5.65 4.48 -14.92
CA LEU A 9 4.95 5.58 -14.27
C LEU A 9 5.48 6.92 -14.78
N GLY A 10 4.85 7.43 -15.83
CA GLY A 10 5.23 8.72 -16.43
C GLY A 10 6.70 8.72 -16.88
N ARG A 11 7.47 9.72 -16.43
CA ARG A 11 8.90 9.88 -16.75
C ARG A 11 9.84 9.46 -15.60
N SER A 12 9.30 8.83 -14.55
CA SER A 12 10.07 8.50 -13.34
C SER A 12 11.01 7.30 -13.51
N GLY A 13 10.81 6.47 -14.53
CA GLY A 13 11.53 5.20 -14.70
C GLY A 13 10.99 4.05 -13.84
N LEU A 14 10.02 4.30 -12.95
CA LEU A 14 9.39 3.28 -12.11
C LEU A 14 8.49 2.38 -12.95
N ARG A 15 8.55 1.06 -12.71
CA ARG A 15 7.70 0.06 -13.37
C ARG A 15 6.62 -0.39 -12.39
N VAL A 16 5.38 -0.02 -12.63
CA VAL A 16 4.25 -0.29 -11.72
C VAL A 16 3.25 -1.26 -12.34
N SER A 17 2.59 -2.06 -11.50
CA SER A 17 1.48 -2.91 -11.91
C SER A 17 0.33 -2.05 -12.42
N ARG A 18 -0.45 -2.61 -13.35
CA ARG A 18 -1.60 -1.90 -13.93
C ARG A 18 -2.67 -1.50 -12.91
N LEU A 19 -2.75 -2.26 -11.82
CA LEU A 19 -3.62 -1.97 -10.68
C LEU A 19 -2.77 -1.46 -9.53
N ALA A 20 -3.28 -0.43 -8.86
CA ALA A 20 -2.78 0.06 -7.58
C ALA A 20 -3.68 -0.47 -6.45
N LEU A 21 -3.11 -0.78 -5.30
CA LEU A 21 -3.87 -1.06 -4.09
C LEU A 21 -4.15 0.26 -3.36
N GLY A 22 -5.40 0.71 -3.38
CA GLY A 22 -5.84 1.84 -2.57
C GLY A 22 -6.18 1.38 -1.15
N THR A 23 -5.66 2.09 -0.14
CA THR A 23 -5.81 1.74 1.27
C THR A 23 -6.76 2.67 2.04
N MET A 24 -7.54 3.51 1.34
CA MET A 24 -8.52 4.42 1.96
C MET A 24 -9.52 3.70 2.88
N THR A 25 -9.80 2.42 2.63
CA THR A 25 -10.70 1.58 3.42
C THR A 25 -10.02 0.85 4.57
N PHE A 26 -8.70 1.02 4.77
CA PHE A 26 -7.96 0.34 5.84
C PHE A 26 -8.16 1.12 7.14
N GLY A 27 -9.04 0.60 7.98
CA GLY A 27 -9.53 1.27 9.19
C GLY A 27 -11.04 1.42 9.19
N THR A 28 -11.61 1.60 10.37
CA THR A 28 -13.06 1.81 10.60
C THR A 28 -13.35 3.14 11.31
N GLU A 29 -12.33 3.96 11.53
CA GLU A 29 -12.31 5.20 12.31
C GLU A 29 -13.24 6.26 11.73
N LEU A 30 -13.50 6.21 10.43
CA LEU A 30 -14.43 7.09 9.72
C LEU A 30 -15.88 6.59 9.77
N GLY A 31 -16.17 5.52 10.51
CA GLY A 31 -17.49 4.88 10.60
C GLY A 31 -17.79 3.93 9.43
N TRP A 32 -16.82 3.71 8.54
CA TRP A 32 -16.88 2.80 7.41
C TRP A 32 -15.46 2.34 7.06
N GLY A 33 -15.33 1.19 6.39
CA GLY A 33 -14.05 0.62 5.97
C GLY A 33 -13.91 -0.85 6.36
N THR A 34 -12.69 -1.28 6.68
CA THR A 34 -12.33 -2.68 6.93
C THR A 34 -11.48 -2.81 8.18
N ASP A 35 -11.68 -3.90 8.92
CA ASP A 35 -10.83 -4.28 10.06
C ASP A 35 -9.43 -4.73 9.62
N GLU A 36 -8.49 -4.84 10.57
CA GLU A 36 -7.10 -5.17 10.28
C GLU A 36 -6.96 -6.54 9.59
N ASP A 37 -7.74 -7.56 9.98
CA ASP A 37 -7.65 -8.89 9.40
C ASP A 37 -8.12 -8.90 7.94
N THR A 38 -9.20 -8.18 7.65
CA THR A 38 -9.71 -8.00 6.29
C THR A 38 -8.72 -7.20 5.44
N ALA A 39 -8.19 -6.08 5.96
CA ALA A 39 -7.18 -5.27 5.27
C ALA A 39 -5.92 -6.09 4.96
N ARG A 40 -5.46 -6.89 5.92
CA ARG A 40 -4.33 -7.82 5.76
C ARG A 40 -4.57 -8.87 4.69
N ARG A 41 -5.79 -9.43 4.61
CA ARG A 41 -6.15 -10.38 3.54
C ARG A 41 -6.16 -9.71 2.17
N LEU A 42 -6.69 -8.49 2.06
CA LEU A 42 -6.68 -7.70 0.82
C LEU A 42 -5.25 -7.40 0.37
N PHE A 43 -4.42 -6.90 1.28
CA PHE A 43 -3.00 -6.67 1.04
C PHE A 43 -2.31 -7.95 0.58
N ASN A 44 -2.55 -9.06 1.27
CA ASN A 44 -1.88 -10.31 0.94
C ASN A 44 -2.25 -10.83 -0.45
N THR A 45 -3.54 -10.76 -0.79
CA THR A 45 -4.05 -11.14 -2.11
C THR A 45 -3.42 -10.29 -3.21
N TYR A 46 -3.28 -8.98 -2.99
CA TYR A 46 -2.67 -8.07 -3.96
C TYR A 46 -1.19 -8.38 -4.20
N VAL A 47 -0.43 -8.61 -3.13
CA VAL A 47 1.00 -8.95 -3.23
C VAL A 47 1.19 -10.34 -3.86
N GLU A 48 0.35 -11.32 -3.53
CA GLU A 48 0.36 -12.64 -4.19
C GLU A 48 0.04 -12.55 -5.69
N ALA A 49 -0.81 -11.61 -6.07
CA ALA A 49 -1.06 -11.27 -7.46
C ALA A 49 0.11 -10.52 -8.12
N ARG A 50 1.24 -10.30 -7.45
CA ARG A 50 2.43 -9.54 -7.92
C ARG A 50 2.21 -8.05 -8.14
N GLY A 51 1.22 -7.48 -7.46
CA GLY A 51 1.12 -6.02 -7.35
C GLY A 51 2.40 -5.43 -6.76
N ASN A 52 2.72 -4.18 -7.10
CA ASN A 52 3.89 -3.44 -6.59
C ASN A 52 3.64 -1.95 -6.38
N PHE A 53 2.39 -1.51 -6.51
CA PHE A 53 1.98 -0.12 -6.41
C PHE A 53 0.89 0.08 -5.36
N VAL A 54 1.13 0.91 -4.35
CA VAL A 54 0.18 1.20 -3.26
C VAL A 54 -0.15 2.69 -3.20
N ASP A 55 -1.40 3.00 -2.90
CA ASP A 55 -1.90 4.36 -2.70
C ASP A 55 -2.47 4.48 -1.28
N THR A 56 -1.90 5.38 -0.48
CA THR A 56 -2.26 5.63 0.94
C THR A 56 -2.13 7.12 1.26
N ALA A 57 -2.76 7.60 2.34
CA ALA A 57 -2.57 8.97 2.82
C ALA A 57 -2.63 9.06 4.35
N ASP A 58 -1.98 10.07 4.91
CA ASP A 58 -1.92 10.43 6.32
C ASP A 58 -3.29 10.61 6.98
N LEU A 59 -4.27 11.13 6.24
CA LEU A 59 -5.64 11.33 6.72
C LEU A 59 -6.54 10.09 6.56
N TYR A 60 -6.10 9.05 5.84
CA TYR A 60 -6.92 7.85 5.65
C TYR A 60 -7.08 7.12 6.99
N ALA A 61 -8.34 7.01 7.41
CA ALA A 61 -8.72 6.45 8.71
C ALA A 61 -7.93 7.07 9.88
N ASN A 62 -7.66 8.38 9.82
CA ASN A 62 -6.89 9.10 10.85
C ASN A 62 -5.46 8.55 11.05
N GLY A 63 -4.84 8.03 9.99
CA GLY A 63 -3.46 7.52 10.00
C GLY A 63 -3.36 5.99 10.14
N THR A 64 -4.44 5.31 10.52
CA THR A 64 -4.48 3.84 10.67
C THR A 64 -4.11 3.12 9.38
N SER A 65 -4.53 3.65 8.22
CA SER A 65 -4.19 3.10 6.91
C SER A 65 -2.68 2.98 6.70
N GLU A 66 -1.92 4.02 7.06
CA GLU A 66 -0.47 4.03 6.90
C GLU A 66 0.22 3.10 7.91
N GLU A 67 -0.23 3.11 9.16
CA GLU A 67 0.33 2.23 10.20
C GLU A 67 0.19 0.76 9.80
N TRP A 68 -1.00 0.34 9.38
CA TRP A 68 -1.26 -1.03 8.96
C TRP A 68 -0.49 -1.39 7.69
N THR A 69 -0.50 -0.51 6.69
CA THR A 69 0.24 -0.74 5.45
C THR A 69 1.73 -0.89 5.72
N GLY A 70 2.32 -0.03 6.55
CA GLY A 70 3.72 -0.10 6.93
C GLY A 70 4.05 -1.38 7.71
N LYS A 71 3.17 -1.76 8.65
CA LYS A 71 3.27 -3.02 9.40
C LYS A 71 3.26 -4.23 8.46
N PHE A 72 2.32 -4.30 7.51
CA PHE A 72 2.18 -5.43 6.59
C PHE A 72 3.38 -5.53 5.63
N ILE A 73 3.91 -4.40 5.17
CA ILE A 73 5.12 -4.35 4.34
C ILE A 73 6.32 -4.92 5.09
N ALA A 74 6.54 -4.44 6.32
CA ALA A 74 7.67 -4.84 7.15
C ALA A 74 7.64 -6.32 7.52
N GLU A 75 6.47 -6.84 7.93
CA GLU A 75 6.29 -8.25 8.29
C GLU A 75 6.53 -9.19 7.10
N ARG A 76 6.18 -8.76 5.89
CA ARG A 76 6.34 -9.58 4.68
C ARG A 76 7.71 -9.48 4.03
N GLY A 77 8.52 -8.47 4.39
CA GLY A 77 9.77 -8.15 3.69
C GLY A 77 9.53 -7.79 2.21
N TRP A 78 8.35 -7.27 1.90
CA TRP A 78 7.95 -6.96 0.53
C TRP A 78 8.56 -5.64 0.07
N ARG A 79 9.15 -5.63 -1.13
CA ARG A 79 9.72 -4.42 -1.74
C ARG A 79 8.66 -3.69 -2.56
N LEU A 80 8.45 -2.42 -2.25
CA LEU A 80 7.64 -1.53 -3.08
C LEU A 80 8.50 -0.86 -4.13
N ASP A 81 7.95 -0.75 -5.33
CA ASP A 81 8.51 0.13 -6.36
C ASP A 81 7.93 1.54 -6.25
N THR A 82 6.70 1.71 -5.74
CA THR A 82 6.09 3.05 -5.59
C THR A 82 4.99 3.08 -4.52
N VAL A 83 4.99 4.13 -3.69
CA VAL A 83 3.83 4.59 -2.92
C VAL A 83 3.40 5.97 -3.40
N ARG A 84 2.10 6.22 -3.50
CA ARG A 84 1.55 7.56 -3.79
C ARG A 84 0.62 8.03 -2.69
N GLY A 85 0.80 9.30 -2.25
CA GLY A 85 -0.08 10.06 -1.37
C GLY A 85 0.68 10.93 -0.34
N VAL A 86 -0.06 11.66 0.52
CA VAL A 86 0.53 12.46 1.60
C VAL A 86 0.96 11.52 2.71
N GLN A 87 2.25 11.43 3.00
CA GLN A 87 2.78 10.42 3.91
C GLN A 87 3.14 11.01 5.28
N ASN A 88 2.78 10.32 6.36
CA ASN A 88 3.35 10.61 7.67
C ASN A 88 4.85 10.25 7.70
N PRO A 89 5.71 11.06 8.35
CA PRO A 89 7.15 10.76 8.51
C PRO A 89 7.49 9.38 9.05
N ALA A 90 6.61 8.75 9.84
CA ALA A 90 6.80 7.38 10.33
C ALA A 90 6.72 6.33 9.20
N PHE A 91 5.82 6.54 8.24
CA PHE A 91 5.62 5.64 7.10
C PHE A 91 6.77 5.74 6.09
N GLN A 92 7.26 6.97 5.83
CA GLN A 92 8.42 7.20 4.97
C GLN A 92 9.65 6.38 5.40
N LYS A 93 9.91 6.30 6.71
CA LYS A 93 11.03 5.50 7.25
C LYS A 93 10.91 4.01 6.97
N VAL A 94 9.71 3.48 6.79
CA VAL A 94 9.47 2.07 6.46
C VAL A 94 9.74 1.82 4.97
N THR A 95 9.35 2.78 4.11
CA THR A 95 9.55 2.67 2.66
C THR A 95 10.97 2.99 2.21
N GLU A 96 11.70 3.87 2.92
CA GLU A 96 13.07 4.31 2.57
C GLU A 96 14.17 3.37 3.10
N ARG A 97 13.84 2.43 3.99
CA ARG A 97 14.81 1.52 4.60
C ARG A 97 15.21 0.31 3.73
N ASN A 98 14.78 0.23 2.48
CA ASN A 98 14.96 -0.96 1.61
C ASN A 98 15.47 -0.66 0.21
#